data_AF-A0A376TQG7-F1
#
_entry.id   AF-A0A376TQG7-F1
#
_cell.length_a   1.000
_cell.length_b   1.000
_cell.length_c   1.000
_cell.angle_alpha   90.00
_cell.angle_beta   90.00
_cell.angle_gamma   90.00
#
_symmetry.space_group_name_H-M   'P 1'
#
loop_
_entity.id
_entity.type
_entity.pdbx_description
1 polymer ?
#
loop_
_entity_poly.entity_id
_entity_poly.type
_entity_poly.pdbx_seq_one_letter_code
_entity_poly.pdbx_strand_id
1 'polypeptide(L)'
;MIEQIEKVAIKSRAPILLNGPTGAGKSFLARRIFELKQARHQFSGAFVEVNCATLRGDTAMSTLFGHVKGAFTGARESREGLLRSANGGMLFLDELANWAQTNKQCC
;
A
#
# COMPACT_ATOMS: atom_id res chain seq x y z
N MET A 1 -17.92 16.06 -2.34
CA MET A 1 -16.52 15.77 -1.91
C MET A 1 -15.86 14.63 -2.70
N ILE A 2 -16.58 13.57 -3.11
CA ILE A 2 -16.01 12.44 -3.88
C ILE A 2 -15.54 12.86 -5.30
N GLU A 3 -16.29 13.70 -6.02
CA GLU A 3 -15.95 14.13 -7.39
C GLU A 3 -14.61 14.87 -7.53
N GLN A 4 -14.17 15.62 -6.52
CA GLN A 4 -12.89 16.34 -6.60
C GLN A 4 -11.70 15.38 -6.46
N ILE A 5 -11.83 14.33 -5.67
CA ILE A 5 -10.79 13.31 -5.53
C ILE A 5 -10.63 12.55 -6.84
N GLU A 6 -11.73 12.21 -7.53
CA GLU A 6 -11.66 11.57 -8.86
C GLU A 6 -10.91 12.45 -9.87
N LYS A 7 -11.22 13.76 -9.93
CA LYS A 7 -10.54 14.69 -10.86
C LYS A 7 -9.03 14.80 -10.61
N VAL A 8 -8.59 14.84 -9.36
CA VAL A 8 -7.16 14.98 -9.01
C VAL A 8 -6.44 13.65 -9.17
N ALA A 9 -7.05 12.56 -8.72
CA ALA A 9 -6.48 11.21 -8.81
C ALA A 9 -6.25 10.80 -10.27
N ILE A 10 -7.17 11.13 -11.18
CA ILE A 10 -7.08 10.78 -12.60
C ILE A 10 -5.98 11.57 -13.33
N LYS A 11 -5.72 12.81 -12.92
CA LYS A 11 -4.75 13.69 -13.60
C LYS A 11 -3.30 13.52 -13.13
N SER A 12 -3.07 12.94 -11.96
CA SER A 12 -1.73 12.84 -11.37
C SER A 12 -1.32 11.41 -11.03
N ARG A 13 -0.02 11.14 -11.21
CA ARG A 13 0.66 9.93 -10.72
C ARG A 13 1.20 10.11 -9.29
N ALA A 14 0.99 11.27 -8.68
CA ALA A 14 1.43 11.53 -7.31
C ALA A 14 0.72 10.61 -6.28
N PRO A 15 1.39 10.30 -5.16
CA PRO A 15 0.77 9.59 -4.05
C PRO A 15 -0.46 10.35 -3.54
N ILE A 16 -1.54 9.63 -3.22
CA ILE A 16 -2.78 10.21 -2.68
C ILE A 16 -2.85 9.85 -1.21
N LEU A 17 -2.90 10.86 -0.35
CA LEU A 17 -3.15 10.68 1.08
C LEU A 17 -4.66 10.81 1.35
N LEU A 18 -5.28 9.72 1.83
CA LEU A 18 -6.68 9.71 2.23
C LEU A 18 -6.80 9.89 3.74
N ASN A 19 -7.27 11.06 4.17
CA ASN A 19 -7.47 11.36 5.60
C ASN A 19 -8.93 11.20 6.02
N GLY A 20 -9.15 10.77 7.26
CA GLY A 20 -10.45 10.75 7.93
C GLY A 20 -10.54 9.61 8.96
N PRO A 21 -11.69 9.43 9.63
CA PRO A 21 -11.83 8.41 10.67
C PRO A 21 -11.74 6.98 10.11
N THR A 22 -11.32 6.03 10.97
CA THR A 22 -11.36 4.59 10.68
C THR A 22 -12.81 4.16 10.43
N GLY A 23 -13.03 3.28 9.45
CA GLY A 23 -14.38 2.84 9.07
C GLY A 23 -15.13 3.79 8.12
N ALA A 24 -14.54 4.92 7.70
CA ALA A 24 -15.15 5.82 6.72
C ALA A 24 -15.15 5.31 5.26
N GLY A 25 -14.76 4.05 5.01
CA GLY A 25 -14.75 3.45 3.67
C GLY A 25 -13.57 3.89 2.77
N LYS A 26 -12.39 4.17 3.34
CA LYS A 26 -11.21 4.61 2.55
C LYS A 26 -10.72 3.52 1.59
N SER A 27 -10.72 2.25 2.01
CA SER A 27 -10.38 1.12 1.15
C SER A 27 -11.31 1.02 -0.06
N PHE A 28 -12.61 1.27 0.13
CA PHE A 28 -13.58 1.30 -0.96
C PHE A 28 -13.25 2.42 -1.96
N LEU A 29 -12.90 3.61 -1.46
CA LEU A 29 -12.51 4.74 -2.28
C LEU A 29 -11.18 4.50 -3.03
N ALA A 30 -10.19 3.89 -2.37
CA ALA A 30 -8.92 3.50 -3.00
C ALA A 30 -9.13 2.48 -4.12
N ARG A 31 -9.96 1.46 -3.89
CA ARG A 31 -10.33 0.47 -4.91
C ARG A 31 -11.03 1.13 -6.09
N ARG A 32 -11.92 2.09 -5.83
CA ARG A 32 -12.60 2.83 -6.90
C ARG A 32 -11.62 3.66 -7.75
N ILE A 33 -10.64 4.31 -7.12
CA ILE A 33 -9.58 5.03 -7.84
C ILE A 33 -8.76 4.06 -8.71
N PHE A 34 -8.41 2.88 -8.18
CA PHE A 34 -7.70 1.87 -8.95
C PHE A 34 -8.48 1.43 -10.19
N GLU A 35 -9.76 1.08 -10.04
CA GLU A 35 -10.63 0.68 -11.15
C GLU A 35 -10.71 1.77 -12.22
N LEU A 36 -10.85 3.03 -11.83
CA LEU A 36 -10.88 4.17 -12.75
C LEU A 36 -9.56 4.33 -13.51
N LYS A 37 -8.41 4.16 -12.84
CA LYS A 37 -7.09 4.25 -13.48
C LYS A 37 -6.80 3.05 -14.39
N GLN A 38 -7.21 1.84 -13.99
CA GLN A 38 -7.12 0.64 -14.81
C GLN A 38 -7.98 0.77 -16.07
N ALA A 39 -9.22 1.25 -15.96
CA ALA A 39 -10.11 1.48 -17.10
C ALA A 39 -9.57 2.51 -18.09
N ARG A 40 -8.64 3.38 -17.68
CA ARG A 40 -7.93 4.33 -18.55
C ARG A 40 -6.55 3.85 -18.99
N HIS A 41 -6.25 2.56 -18.82
CA HIS A 41 -4.97 1.94 -19.15
C HIS A 41 -3.75 2.60 -18.48
N GLN A 42 -3.95 3.28 -17.34
CA GLN A 42 -2.86 3.88 -16.57
C GLN A 42 -2.17 2.85 -15.66
N PHE A 43 -2.88 1.76 -15.32
CA PHE A 43 -2.35 0.64 -14.56
C PHE A 43 -2.48 -0.65 -15.36
N SER A 44 -1.41 -1.43 -15.37
CA SER A 44 -1.33 -2.78 -15.93
C SER A 44 -1.11 -3.85 -14.85
N GLY A 45 -0.77 -3.43 -13.63
CA GLY A 45 -0.53 -4.30 -12.47
C GLY A 45 -1.72 -4.42 -11.52
N ALA A 46 -1.52 -5.15 -10.43
CA ALA A 46 -2.56 -5.44 -9.45
C ALA A 46 -2.81 -4.28 -8.47
N PHE A 47 -3.99 -4.30 -7.85
CA PHE A 47 -4.28 -3.54 -6.64
C PHE A 47 -3.85 -4.37 -5.44
N VAL A 48 -2.91 -3.85 -4.65
CA VAL A 48 -2.41 -4.49 -3.43
C VAL A 48 -2.79 -3.63 -2.25
N GLU A 49 -3.59 -4.19 -1.35
CA GLU A 49 -3.98 -3.54 -0.09
C GLU A 49 -3.16 -4.10 1.06
N VAL A 50 -2.62 -3.20 1.87
CA VAL A 50 -1.77 -3.54 3.01
C VAL A 50 -2.26 -2.77 4.22
N ASN A 51 -2.74 -3.49 5.22
CA ASN A 51 -3.01 -2.91 6.53
C ASN A 51 -1.69 -2.81 7.31
N CYS A 52 -1.21 -1.59 7.54
CA CYS A 52 0.07 -1.38 8.24
C CYS A 52 0.00 -1.69 9.74
N ALA A 53 -1.18 -1.73 10.36
CA ALA A 53 -1.33 -2.08 11.77
C ALA A 53 -1.07 -3.57 12.06
N THR A 54 -1.18 -4.44 11.04
CA THR A 54 -0.85 -5.87 11.17
C THR A 54 0.63 -6.15 10.94
N LEU A 55 1.38 -5.19 10.38
CA LEU A 55 2.81 -5.31 10.10
C LEU A 55 3.65 -4.84 11.29
N ARG A 56 4.48 -5.71 11.88
CA ARG A 56 5.32 -5.38 13.05
C ARG A 56 6.79 -5.79 12.86
N GLY A 57 7.70 -4.91 13.27
CA GLY A 57 9.15 -5.17 13.30
C GLY A 57 9.71 -5.67 11.96
N ASP A 58 10.66 -6.60 12.01
CA ASP A 58 11.37 -7.12 10.82
C ASP A 58 10.44 -7.81 9.81
N THR A 59 9.31 -8.37 10.28
CA THR A 59 8.30 -8.99 9.41
C THR A 59 7.57 -7.97 8.54
N ALA A 60 7.48 -6.70 8.96
CA ALA A 60 6.91 -5.62 8.16
C ALA A 60 7.75 -5.34 6.92
N MET A 61 9.06 -5.15 7.10
CA MET A 61 9.99 -4.88 6.00
C MET A 61 10.12 -6.08 5.08
N SER A 62 10.23 -7.28 5.65
CA SER A 62 10.25 -8.55 4.92
C SER A 62 9.00 -8.79 4.07
N THR A 63 7.83 -8.30 4.50
CA THR A 63 6.57 -8.43 3.74
C THR A 63 6.45 -7.35 2.66
N LEU A 64 6.81 -6.10 2.96
CA LEU A 64 6.73 -4.98 2.01
C LEU A 64 7.75 -5.10 0.87
N PHE A 65 9.02 -5.34 1.21
CA PHE A 65 10.13 -5.39 0.26
C PHE A 65 10.44 -6.82 -0.22
N GLY A 66 9.98 -7.82 0.52
CA GLY A 66 10.39 -9.19 0.29
C GLY A 66 11.68 -9.49 1.04
N HIS A 67 12.05 -10.76 1.04
CA HIS A 67 13.32 -11.20 1.61
C HIS A 67 13.84 -12.42 0.87
N VAL A 68 15.16 -12.55 0.87
CA VAL A 68 15.84 -13.77 0.42
C VAL A 68 15.94 -14.76 1.58
N LYS A 69 16.01 -16.06 1.25
CA LYS A 69 16.22 -17.11 2.25
C LYS A 69 17.45 -16.80 3.09
N GLY A 70 17.32 -16.87 4.42
CA GLY A 70 18.41 -16.59 5.36
C GLY A 70 18.63 -15.11 5.71
N ALA A 71 17.77 -14.18 5.25
CA ALA A 71 17.90 -12.76 5.59
C ALA A 71 17.72 -12.45 7.10
N PHE A 72 16.99 -13.29 7.84
CA PHE A 72 16.81 -13.20 9.30
C PHE A 72 16.50 -14.58 9.90
N THR A 73 16.57 -14.71 11.23
CA THR A 73 16.22 -15.92 11.98
C THR A 73 14.73 -16.27 11.79
N GLY A 74 14.45 -17.16 10.83
CA GLY A 74 13.08 -17.54 10.44
C GLY A 74 12.79 -17.44 8.93
N ALA A 75 13.68 -16.83 8.15
CA ALA A 75 13.60 -16.74 6.69
C ALA A 75 13.87 -18.09 6.00
N ARG A 76 12.89 -19.01 6.07
CA ARG A 76 13.00 -20.37 5.52
C ARG A 76 12.95 -20.40 3.99
N GLU A 77 12.23 -19.47 3.37
CA GLU A 77 12.01 -19.38 1.94
C GLU A 77 12.11 -17.92 1.47
N SER A 78 12.46 -17.71 0.20
CA SER A 78 12.43 -16.37 -0.40
C SER A 78 10.99 -15.94 -0.68
N ARG A 79 10.62 -14.73 -0.28
CA ARG A 79 9.29 -14.15 -0.54
C ARG A 79 9.42 -12.88 -1.34
N GLU A 80 8.67 -12.77 -2.43
CA GLU A 80 8.56 -11.49 -3.15
C GLU A 80 7.78 -10.47 -2.31
N GLY A 81 8.25 -9.23 -2.31
CA GLY A 81 7.62 -8.14 -1.57
C GLY A 81 6.33 -7.65 -2.20
N LEU A 82 5.42 -7.15 -1.36
CA LEU A 82 4.16 -6.55 -1.80
C LEU A 82 4.35 -5.38 -2.77
N LEU A 83 5.45 -4.63 -2.65
CA LEU A 83 5.83 -3.59 -3.62
C LEU A 83 6.01 -4.15 -5.04
N ARG A 84 6.62 -5.33 -5.16
CA ARG A 84 6.80 -6.00 -6.45
C ARG A 84 5.48 -6.53 -6.97
N SER A 85 4.61 -7.05 -6.10
CA SER A 85 3.25 -7.48 -6.49
C SER A 85 2.39 -6.31 -6.99
N ALA A 86 2.62 -5.10 -6.49
CA ALA A 86 1.94 -3.87 -6.93
C ALA A 86 2.60 -3.20 -8.15
N ASN A 87 3.65 -3.79 -8.74
CA ASN A 87 4.38 -3.19 -9.84
C ASN A 87 3.46 -2.95 -11.06
N GLY A 88 3.50 -1.73 -11.60
CA GLY A 88 2.60 -1.30 -12.68
C GLY A 88 1.13 -1.11 -12.26
N GLY A 89 0.81 -1.29 -10.97
CA GLY A 89 -0.53 -1.18 -10.41
C GLY A 89 -0.62 -0.11 -9.31
N MET A 90 -1.29 -0.44 -8.21
CA MET A 90 -1.48 0.47 -7.07
C MET A 90 -1.27 -0.27 -5.75
N LEU A 91 -0.49 0.34 -4.86
CA LEU A 91 -0.34 -0.08 -3.47
C LEU A 91 -1.15 0.86 -2.58
N PHE A 92 -2.10 0.31 -1.83
CA PHE A 92 -2.87 1.03 -0.82
C PHE A 92 -2.36 0.64 0.57
N LEU A 93 -1.94 1.64 1.35
CA LEU A 93 -1.41 1.48 2.69
C LEU A 93 -2.44 2.04 3.68
N ASP A 94 -3.14 1.17 4.38
CA ASP A 94 -4.10 1.55 5.42
C ASP A 94 -3.43 1.65 6.79
N GLU A 95 -3.98 2.49 7.66
CA GLU A 95 -3.52 2.69 9.05
C GLU A 95 -2.02 3.05 9.20
N LEU A 96 -1.46 3.77 8.23
CA LEU A 96 -0.06 4.23 8.24
C LEU A 96 0.36 4.97 9.52
N ALA A 97 -0.57 5.67 10.17
CA ALA A 97 -0.31 6.42 11.41
C ALA A 97 0.19 5.53 12.57
N ASN A 98 -0.26 4.27 12.63
CA ASN A 98 0.17 3.33 13.68
C ASN A 98 1.60 2.79 13.44
N TRP A 99 2.06 2.81 12.19
CA TRP A 99 3.37 2.30 11.81
C TRP A 99 4.50 3.24 12.30
N ALA A 100 4.30 4.55 12.19
CA ALA A 100 5.27 5.56 12.63
C ALA A 100 5.49 5.60 14.16
N GLN A 101 4.49 5.23 14.96
CA GLN A 101 4.65 5.12 16.42
C GLN A 101 5.41 3.86 16.84
N THR A 102 5.28 2.77 16.08
CA THR A 102 5.86 1.47 16.43
C THR A 102 7.30 1.33 15.92
N ASN A 103 7.64 1.95 14.79
CA ASN A 103 8.97 1.89 14.16
C ASN A 103 9.79 3.19 14.37
N LYS A 104 9.83 3.73 15.59
CA LYS A 104 10.60 4.92 15.97
C LYS A 104 12.15 4.77 15.89
N GLN A 105 12.66 3.76 15.20
CA GLN A 105 14.08 3.43 15.15
C GLN A 105 14.73 3.64 13.76
N CYS A 106 14.04 4.29 12.83
CA CYS A 106 14.58 4.60 11.50
C CYS A 106 14.39 6.08 11.12
N CYS A 107 14.78 7.00 12.02
CA CYS A 107 15.31 8.31 11.60
C CYS A 107 16.82 8.26 11.70
#